data_AF-A0A6N8HT60-F1
#
_entry.id   AF-A0A6N8HT60-F1
#
_cell.length_a   1.000
_cell.length_b   1.000
_cell.length_c   1.000
_cell.angle_alpha   90.00
_cell.angle_beta   90.00
_cell.angle_gamma   90.00
#
_symmetry.space_group_name_H-M   'P 1'
#
loop_
_entity.id
_entity.type
_entity.pdbx_description
1 polymer ?
#
loop_
_entity_poly.entity_id
_entity_poly.type
_entity_poly.pdbx_seq_one_letter_code
_entity_poly.pdbx_strand_id
1 'polypeptide(L)'
;MNFVQPIRDPEYIRVIKKFLKEKNERNYMLFLTGINSGLRISDILKLRVSDVRRPYFNIKEQKTSKAKRIAMTPLLQRELKAYTEGKEDHEYLFKSREGLISQLAGAWPIKY
;
A
#
# COMPACT_ATOMS: atom_id res chain seq x y z
N MET A 1 22.58 -16.63 -7.16
CA MET A 1 21.24 -16.62 -6.52
C MET A 1 21.35 -15.74 -5.28
N ASN A 2 20.78 -14.54 -5.28
CA ASN A 2 20.83 -13.67 -4.09
C ASN A 2 19.77 -14.17 -3.10
N PHE A 3 20.22 -14.76 -1.99
CA PHE A 3 19.34 -15.19 -0.91
C PHE A 3 19.00 -13.99 -0.03
N VAL A 4 17.71 -13.68 0.11
CA VAL A 4 17.22 -12.61 0.97
C VAL A 4 16.46 -13.21 2.16
N GLN A 5 16.72 -12.68 3.35
CA GLN A 5 15.96 -13.07 4.54
C GLN A 5 14.89 -12.02 4.86
N PRO A 6 13.69 -12.43 5.30
CA PRO A 6 12.69 -11.51 5.80
C PRO A 6 13.17 -10.83 7.08
N ILE A 7 12.75 -9.59 7.30
CA ILE A 7 12.98 -8.87 8.55
C ILE A 7 12.14 -9.53 9.64
N ARG A 8 12.79 -10.13 10.65
CA ARG A 8 12.13 -10.86 11.74
C ARG A 8 12.07 -10.07 13.05
N ASP A 9 13.01 -9.15 13.24
CA ASP A 9 13.14 -8.42 14.49
C ASP A 9 12.24 -7.17 14.50
N PRO A 10 11.30 -7.06 15.48
CA PRO A 10 10.41 -5.92 15.62
C PRO A 10 11.11 -4.57 15.80
N GLU A 11 12.34 -4.53 16.33
CA GLU A 11 13.08 -3.28 16.53
C GLU A 11 13.45 -2.63 15.19
N TYR A 12 13.82 -3.43 14.19
CA TYR A 12 14.03 -2.89 12.84
C TYR A 12 12.76 -2.28 12.27
N ILE A 13 11.60 -2.90 12.49
CA ILE A 13 10.30 -2.36 12.06
C ILE A 13 10.06 -1.01 12.76
N ARG A 14 10.37 -0.91 14.06
CA ARG A 14 10.22 0.30 14.85
C ARG A 14 11.11 1.43 14.32
N VAL A 15 12.39 1.14 14.05
CA VAL A 15 13.35 2.10 13.50
C VAL A 15 12.91 2.59 12.11
N ILE A 16 12.50 1.68 11.22
CA ILE A 16 12.00 2.03 9.88
C ILE A 16 10.75 2.92 9.98
N LYS A 17 9.80 2.58 10.85
CA LYS A 17 8.60 3.40 11.08
C LYS A 17 8.98 4.83 11.51
N LYS A 18 9.89 4.97 12.48
CA LYS A 18 10.34 6.28 12.97
C LYS A 18 11.01 7.09 11.85
N PHE A 19 11.98 6.48 11.17
CA PHE A 19 12.69 7.12 10.06
C PHE A 19 11.76 7.60 8.94
N LEU A 20 10.81 6.75 8.52
CA LEU A 20 9.87 7.11 7.45
C LEU A 20 8.90 8.21 7.89
N LYS A 21 8.43 8.18 9.13
CA LYS A 21 7.51 9.18 9.67
C LYS A 21 8.14 10.57 9.70
N GLU A 22 9.43 10.67 10.02
CA GLU A 22 10.17 11.93 10.03
C GLU A 22 10.48 12.46 8.62
N LYS A 23 10.68 11.56 7.64
CA LYS A 23 11.07 11.94 6.27
C LYS A 23 9.90 12.25 5.35
N ASN A 24 8.89 11.38 5.33
CA ASN A 24 7.82 11.45 4.33
C ASN A 24 6.61 10.62 4.76
N GLU A 25 5.52 11.30 5.11
CA GLU A 25 4.26 10.69 5.55
C GLU A 25 3.69 9.68 4.52
N ARG A 26 3.76 9.99 3.22
CA ARG A 26 3.28 9.09 2.15
C ARG A 26 4.04 7.75 2.15
N ASN A 27 5.36 7.76 2.34
CA ASN A 27 6.16 6.54 2.42
C ASN A 27 5.94 5.79 3.74
N TYR A 28 5.75 6.52 4.85
CA TYR A 28 5.36 5.92 6.12
C TYR A 28 4.03 5.16 6.00
N MET A 29 3.02 5.78 5.42
CA MET A 29 1.70 5.15 5.23
C MET A 29 1.76 4.00 4.23
N LEU A 30 2.58 4.09 3.18
CA LEU A 30 2.80 2.99 2.25
C LEU A 30 3.39 1.77 2.97
N PHE A 31 4.41 2.00 3.81
CA PHE A 31 5.04 0.94 4.61
C PHE A 31 4.07 0.36 5.63
N LEU A 32 3.33 1.21 6.35
CA LEU A 32 2.35 0.79 7.35
C LEU A 32 1.24 -0.06 6.72
N THR A 33 0.73 0.34 5.56
CA THR A 33 -0.25 -0.45 4.80
C THR A 33 0.34 -1.80 4.42
N GLY A 34 1.56 -1.85 3.86
CA GLY A 34 2.17 -3.11 3.44
C GLY A 34 2.33 -4.13 4.57
N ILE A 35 2.85 -3.70 5.71
CA ILE A 35 3.10 -4.63 6.84
C ILE A 35 1.81 -5.04 7.57
N ASN A 36 0.75 -4.23 7.55
CA ASN A 36 -0.51 -4.53 8.24
C ASN A 36 -1.53 -5.28 7.38
N SER A 37 -1.41 -5.19 6.04
CA SER A 37 -2.38 -5.77 5.12
C SER A 37 -1.86 -7.01 4.39
N GLY A 38 -0.54 -7.21 4.34
CA GLY A 38 0.08 -8.33 3.61
C GLY A 38 -0.12 -8.26 2.10
N LEU A 39 -0.51 -7.09 1.57
CA LEU A 39 -0.75 -6.88 0.15
C LEU A 39 0.56 -6.80 -0.62
N ARG A 40 0.55 -7.26 -1.87
CA ARG A 40 1.68 -7.04 -2.77
C ARG A 40 1.81 -5.56 -3.07
N ILE A 41 3.03 -5.06 -3.17
CA ILE A 41 3.30 -3.64 -3.42
C ILE A 41 2.58 -3.13 -4.68
N SER A 42 2.49 -3.96 -5.73
CA SER A 42 1.76 -3.65 -6.97
C SER A 42 0.28 -3.39 -6.76
N ASP A 43 -0.34 -4.08 -5.80
CA ASP A 43 -1.76 -3.95 -5.49
C ASP A 43 -1.99 -2.70 -4.62
N ILE A 44 -1.07 -2.46 -3.66
CA ILE A 44 -1.11 -1.26 -2.81
C ILE A 44 -1.05 0.02 -3.64
N LEU A 45 -0.19 0.06 -4.67
CA LEU A 45 -0.05 1.24 -5.53
C LEU A 45 -1.31 1.54 -6.38
N LYS A 46 -2.21 0.57 -6.54
CA LYS A 46 -3.47 0.75 -7.29
C LYS A 46 -4.62 1.23 -6.41
N LEU A 47 -4.45 1.22 -5.08
CA LEU A 47 -5.50 1.63 -4.14
C LEU A 47 -5.88 3.09 -4.32
N ARG A 48 -7.17 3.36 -4.25
CA ARG A 48 -7.76 4.69 -4.21
C ARG A 48 -8.22 5.05 -2.80
N VAL A 49 -8.48 6.33 -2.58
CA VAL A 49 -9.04 6.81 -1.30
C VAL A 49 -10.37 6.10 -0.99
N SER A 50 -11.22 5.89 -1.99
CA SER A 50 -12.48 5.14 -1.85
C SER A 50 -12.31 3.73 -1.29
N ASP A 51 -11.18 3.07 -1.57
CA ASP A 51 -10.94 1.68 -1.17
C ASP A 51 -10.65 1.55 0.33
N VAL A 52 -10.19 2.63 0.97
CA VAL A 52 -9.84 2.65 2.41
C VAL A 52 -10.89 3.30 3.30
N ARG A 53 -11.99 3.81 2.71
CA ARG A 53 -13.18 4.27 3.47
C ARG A 53 -13.92 3.12 4.14
N ARG A 54 -13.74 1.90 3.65
CA ARG A 54 -14.36 0.65 4.16
C ARG A 54 -13.40 -0.02 5.14
N PRO A 55 -13.83 -0.91 6.05
CA PRO A 55 -12.93 -1.59 6.99
C PRO A 55 -12.13 -2.77 6.39
N TYR A 56 -12.16 -2.95 5.06
CA TYR A 56 -11.49 -4.05 4.36
C TYR A 56 -11.01 -3.63 2.97
N PHE A 57 -9.94 -4.26 2.49
CA PHE A 57 -9.48 -4.17 1.10
C PHE A 57 -10.20 -5.22 0.23
N ASN A 58 -10.66 -4.81 -0.94
CA ASN A 58 -11.10 -5.72 -2.00
C ASN A 58 -9.94 -5.94 -2.97
N ILE A 59 -9.44 -7.16 -3.08
CA ILE A 59 -8.43 -7.52 -4.07
C ILE A 59 -8.99 -8.55 -5.03
N LYS A 60 -8.75 -8.32 -6.32
CA LYS A 60 -8.99 -9.32 -7.36
C LYS A 60 -7.68 -10.03 -7.66
N GLU A 61 -7.62 -11.32 -7.36
CA GLU A 61 -6.45 -12.11 -7.74
C GLU A 61 -6.36 -12.22 -9.26
N GLN A 62 -5.23 -11.80 -9.84
CA GLN A 62 -5.03 -11.83 -11.30
C GLN A 62 -5.10 -13.24 -11.88
N LYS A 63 -4.60 -14.24 -11.14
CA LYS A 63 -4.49 -15.62 -11.63
C LYS A 63 -5.82 -16.39 -11.64
N THR A 64 -6.70 -16.12 -10.68
CA THR A 64 -7.91 -16.92 -10.46
C THR A 64 -9.20 -16.12 -10.71
N SER A 65 -9.09 -14.81 -10.95
CA SER A 65 -10.20 -13.85 -11.02
C SER A 65 -11.11 -13.81 -9.78
N LYS A 66 -10.75 -14.50 -8.68
CA LYS A 66 -11.53 -14.51 -7.45
C LYS A 66 -11.29 -13.21 -6.67
N ALA A 67 -12.39 -12.64 -6.15
CA ALA A 67 -12.33 -11.51 -5.25
C ALA A 67 -12.05 -12.00 -3.82
N LYS A 68 -11.06 -11.40 -3.16
CA LYS A 68 -10.70 -11.64 -1.76
C LYS A 68 -10.92 -10.36 -0.97
N ARG A 69 -11.53 -10.49 0.20
CA ARG A 69 -11.65 -9.43 1.21
C ARG A 69 -10.60 -9.63 2.28
N ILE A 70 -9.84 -8.57 2.57
CA ILE A 70 -8.83 -8.56 3.62
C ILE A 70 -9.22 -7.50 4.63
N ALA A 71 -9.59 -7.91 5.84
CA ALA A 71 -9.94 -6.99 6.91
C ALA A 71 -8.71 -6.15 7.32
N MET A 72 -8.91 -4.85 7.53
CA MET A 72 -7.86 -3.98 8.02
C MET A 72 -7.76 -4.05 9.54
N THR A 73 -6.55 -3.98 10.07
CA THR A 73 -6.34 -3.83 11.51
C THR A 73 -6.94 -2.49 11.99
N PRO A 74 -7.49 -2.40 13.22
CA PRO A 74 -8.03 -1.15 13.75
C PRO A 74 -7.03 0.01 13.71
N LEU A 75 -5.75 -0.29 13.95
CA LEU A 75 -4.65 0.66 13.82
C LEU A 75 -4.58 1.21 12.38
N LEU A 76 -4.52 0.33 11.37
CA LEU A 76 -4.42 0.76 9.98
C LEU A 76 -5.64 1.59 9.54
N GLN A 77 -6.84 1.21 9.97
CA GLN A 77 -8.06 1.98 9.68
C GLN A 77 -7.99 3.41 10.23
N ARG A 78 -7.53 3.57 11.48
CA ARG A 78 -7.40 4.89 12.11
C ARG A 78 -6.39 5.76 11.37
N GLU A 79 -5.20 5.23 11.09
CA GLU A 79 -4.13 5.98 10.42
C GLU A 79 -4.52 6.32 8.97
N LEU A 80 -5.19 5.42 8.24
CA LEU A 80 -5.69 5.71 6.90
C LEU A 80 -6.82 6.75 6.89
N LYS A 81 -7.72 6.71 7.89
CA LYS A 81 -8.77 7.72 8.03
C LYS A 81 -8.17 9.12 8.18
N ALA A 82 -7.18 9.28 9.06
CA ALA A 82 -6.46 10.54 9.23
C ALA A 82 -5.72 10.95 7.94
N TYR A 83 -5.00 10.02 7.32
CA TYR A 83 -4.23 10.29 6.10
C TYR A 83 -5.09 10.62 4.87
N THR A 84 -6.37 10.25 4.86
CA THR A 84 -7.33 10.51 3.76
C THR A 84 -8.31 11.64 4.07
N GLU A 85 -8.09 12.35 5.15
CA GLU A 85 -8.84 13.57 5.46
C GLU A 85 -8.56 14.64 4.41
N GLY A 86 -9.63 15.23 3.86
CA GLY A 86 -9.55 16.22 2.77
C GLY A 86 -9.13 15.69 1.39
N LYS A 87 -9.01 14.37 1.20
CA LYS A 87 -8.74 13.76 -0.12
C LYS A 87 -10.01 13.27 -0.79
N GLU A 88 -10.07 13.42 -2.10
CA GLU A 88 -11.19 12.98 -2.93
C GLU A 88 -11.14 11.47 -3.18
N ASP A 89 -12.31 10.83 -3.19
CA ASP A 89 -12.43 9.37 -3.24
C ASP A 89 -11.81 8.73 -4.49
N HIS A 90 -11.80 9.47 -5.61
CA HIS A 90 -11.27 9.00 -6.89
C HIS A 90 -9.73 9.06 -6.97
N GLU A 91 -9.07 9.75 -6.05
CA GLU A 91 -7.62 9.91 -6.06
C GLU A 91 -6.91 8.62 -5.65
N TYR A 92 -5.71 8.42 -6.19
CA TYR A 92 -4.82 7.37 -5.72
C TYR A 92 -4.42 7.64 -4.27
N LEU A 93 -4.49 6.59 -3.44
CA LEU A 93 -4.10 6.64 -2.04
C LEU A 93 -2.63 7.06 -1.88
N PHE A 94 -1.77 6.56 -2.77
CA PHE A 94 -0.33 6.85 -2.79
C PHE A 94 0.10 7.41 -4.14
N LYS A 95 0.05 8.73 -4.30
CA LYS A 95 0.56 9.40 -5.51
C LYS A 95 2.06 9.16 -5.69
N SER A 96 2.49 9.06 -6.96
CA SER A 96 3.90 9.09 -7.36
C SER A 96 4.43 10.52 -7.30
N ARG A 97 5.76 10.68 -7.11
CA ARG A 97 6.44 11.98 -7.22
C ARG A 97 6.31 12.60 -8.61
N GLU A 98 6.16 11.79 -9.65
CA GLU A 98 6.08 12.24 -11.05
C GLU A 98 4.66 12.15 -11.63
N GLY A 99 3.65 11.81 -10.83
CA GLY A 99 2.24 11.69 -11.28
C GLY A 99 1.95 10.52 -12.25
N LEU A 100 2.96 9.98 -12.95
CA LEU A 100 2.77 9.11 -14.12
C LEU A 100 2.68 7.59 -13.82
N ILE A 101 3.09 7.13 -12.64
CA ILE A 101 3.24 5.68 -12.35
C ILE A 101 1.89 4.95 -12.16
N SER A 102 0.77 5.66 -12.20
CA SER A 102 -0.54 5.02 -12.28
C SER A 102 -0.78 4.34 -13.65
N GLN A 103 -0.24 4.89 -14.74
CA GLN A 103 -0.44 4.33 -16.09
C GLN A 103 0.48 3.14 -16.40
N LEU A 104 1.63 3.04 -15.72
CA LEU A 104 2.61 1.98 -15.97
C LEU A 104 2.17 0.61 -15.43
N ALA A 105 1.17 0.55 -14.55
CA ALA A 105 0.64 -0.72 -14.06
C ALA A 105 -0.16 -1.52 -15.11
N GLY A 106 -0.40 -0.95 -16.31
CA GLY A 106 -1.06 -1.61 -17.44
C GLY A 106 -0.26 -1.62 -18.75
N ALA A 107 0.95 -1.05 -18.80
CA ALA A 107 1.66 -0.77 -20.06
C ALA A 107 3.16 -1.11 -20.03
N TRP A 108 3.54 -2.25 -19.46
CA TRP A 108 4.84 -2.84 -19.77
C TRP A 108 4.67 -3.92 -20.83
N PRO A 109 5.03 -3.68 -22.11
CA PRO A 109 5.28 -4.78 -23.02
C PRO A 109 6.56 -5.46 -22.51
N ILE A 110 6.41 -6.60 -21.86
CA ILE A 110 7.52 -7.53 -21.66
C ILE A 110 7.87 -8.03 -23.07
N LYS A 111 8.77 -7.33 -23.76
CA LYS A 111 9.49 -7.88 -24.90
C LYS A 111 10.68 -8.63 -24.33
N TYR A 112 10.65 -9.95 -24.51
CA TYR A 112 11.85 -10.78 -24.47
C TYR A 112 12.80 -10.36 -25.59
#